data_AF-A0A561BZ56-F1
#
_entry.id   AF-A0A561BZ56-F1
#
_cell.length_a   1.000
_cell.length_b   1.000
_cell.length_c   1.000
_cell.angle_alpha   90.00
_cell.angle_beta   90.00
_cell.angle_gamma   90.00
#
_symmetry.space_group_name_H-M   'P 1'
#
loop_
_entity.id
_entity.type
_entity.pdbx_description
1 polymer ?
#
loop_
_entity_poly.entity_id
_entity_poly.type
_entity_poly.pdbx_seq_one_letter_code
_entity_poly.pdbx_strand_id
1 'polypeptide(L)'
;MAPQSAEGEAKVITLCGSTRFEAEFAEVNQRLTMEGYVVISLGMFSLPDLPGYDWTADDSDLKGRLGGVHFQKIRMADELYIVDPGGYLGESTRREIAYAESLGKPVRYLSRERLDQLADGHQEVEGNSVTHTAGAIGGDSSRPWQTLASGFEQARAREDSLDRLVEWPAQRTLLGDVTGLAVLDAGCGNGAKLAQLAGDGAAASVGVDISGNFIKPPPGVELIEGDLSDLAAVPGLASRRFDRILFLQSFGYAADGVKALQTAREMLTEDGYILLTRTQPIRYAIERAEQKGTSLGEEYFATESFAYRHRNWNEQVTLTKRPYTMSDLLNTFSAAGLWIEAVVEPQLSAEAAERYPHKQAVMNKYLGILMFKLRPLPGQPTYSSGARVDTALADPAGGRPTGVMPVAEALPNHRGDEAF
;
A
#
# COMPACT_ATOMS: atom_id res chain seq x y z
N MET A 1 9.24 33.70 16.45
CA MET A 1 8.64 35.03 16.24
C MET A 1 8.88 35.38 14.78
N ALA A 2 7.85 35.30 13.93
CA ALA A 2 7.99 35.53 12.49
C ALA A 2 8.30 37.02 12.21
N PRO A 3 9.11 37.34 11.19
CA PRO A 3 9.46 38.72 10.88
C PRO A 3 8.24 39.44 10.28
N GLN A 4 7.71 40.43 11.00
CA GLN A 4 6.70 41.35 10.47
C GLN A 4 7.38 42.30 9.47
N SER A 5 6.94 42.27 8.22
CA SER A 5 7.24 43.31 7.25
C SER A 5 6.58 44.64 7.66
N ALA A 6 7.26 45.74 7.38
CA ALA A 6 6.80 47.09 7.70
C ALA A 6 5.41 47.36 7.09
N GLU A 7 4.52 47.94 7.90
CA GLU A 7 3.14 48.35 7.57
C GLU A 7 2.03 47.29 7.59
N GLY A 8 2.10 46.24 8.42
CA GLY A 8 0.89 45.49 8.83
C GLY A 8 0.08 44.77 7.73
N GLU A 9 0.54 44.81 6.47
CA GLU A 9 -0.02 44.05 5.36
C GLU A 9 0.62 42.65 5.34
N ALA A 10 -0.23 41.64 5.32
CA ALA A 10 0.18 40.25 5.25
C ALA A 10 0.81 39.96 3.88
N LYS A 11 2.01 39.38 3.89
CA LYS A 11 2.72 38.97 2.67
C LYS A 11 1.87 37.99 1.85
N VAL A 12 1.76 38.25 0.55
CA VAL A 12 0.97 37.48 -0.39
C VAL A 12 1.82 36.38 -1.02
N ILE A 13 1.37 35.13 -0.96
CA ILE A 13 2.06 33.97 -1.53
C ILE A 13 1.15 33.31 -2.57
N THR A 14 1.64 33.14 -3.80
CA THR A 14 0.93 32.31 -4.80
C THR A 14 1.45 30.89 -4.76
N LEU A 15 0.54 29.90 -4.77
CA LEU A 15 0.90 28.49 -4.90
C LEU A 15 0.88 28.07 -6.37
N CYS A 16 1.97 27.44 -6.82
CA CYS A 16 2.12 26.87 -8.15
C CYS A 16 2.62 25.43 -8.07
N GLY A 17 2.28 24.60 -9.05
CA GLY A 17 2.52 23.15 -8.97
C GLY A 17 1.55 22.36 -9.84
N SER A 18 1.70 21.04 -9.87
CA SER A 18 0.78 20.19 -10.63
C SER A 18 -0.55 20.05 -9.89
N THR A 19 -1.65 20.21 -10.62
CA THR A 19 -3.01 20.00 -10.08
C THR A 19 -3.26 18.59 -9.52
N ARG A 20 -2.39 17.62 -9.84
CA ARG A 20 -2.44 16.27 -9.26
C ARG A 20 -2.18 16.21 -7.74
N PHE A 21 -1.59 17.27 -7.18
CA PHE A 21 -1.17 17.34 -5.77
C PHE A 21 -2.15 18.15 -4.91
N GLU A 22 -3.46 18.00 -5.16
CA GLU A 22 -4.51 18.77 -4.48
C GLU A 22 -4.41 18.71 -2.94
N ALA A 23 -4.05 17.55 -2.39
CA ALA A 23 -3.88 17.37 -0.95
C ALA A 23 -2.71 18.21 -0.40
N GLU A 24 -1.56 18.21 -1.07
CA GLU A 24 -0.39 19.00 -0.68
C GLU A 24 -0.65 20.51 -0.85
N PHE A 25 -1.40 20.90 -1.87
CA PHE A 25 -1.88 22.27 -2.01
C PHE A 25 -2.76 22.68 -0.83
N ALA A 26 -3.68 21.81 -0.38
CA ALA A 26 -4.52 22.08 0.78
C ALA A 26 -3.71 22.20 2.07
N GLU A 27 -2.73 21.31 2.29
CA GLU A 27 -1.82 21.33 3.45
C GLU A 27 -0.98 22.62 3.49
N VAL A 28 -0.32 22.97 2.38
CA VAL A 28 0.51 24.18 2.27
C VAL A 28 -0.35 25.43 2.41
N ASN A 29 -1.53 25.45 1.78
CA ASN A 29 -2.45 26.57 1.89
C ASN A 29 -2.91 26.80 3.33
N GLN A 30 -3.33 25.73 4.03
CA GLN A 30 -3.74 25.81 5.44
C GLN A 30 -2.59 26.32 6.31
N ARG A 31 -1.39 25.75 6.16
CA ARG A 31 -0.23 26.09 6.97
C ARG A 31 0.20 27.55 6.77
N LEU A 32 0.41 27.98 5.52
CA LEU A 32 0.83 29.35 5.23
C LEU A 32 -0.25 30.37 5.67
N THR A 33 -1.52 30.02 5.55
CA THR A 33 -2.60 30.87 6.08
C THR A 33 -2.50 31.00 7.60
N MET A 34 -2.25 29.89 8.32
CA MET A 34 -2.04 29.91 9.77
C MET A 34 -0.77 30.67 10.19
N GLU A 35 0.25 30.71 9.34
CA GLU A 35 1.47 31.50 9.54
C GLU A 35 1.24 33.01 9.28
N GLY A 36 0.04 33.40 8.84
CA GLY A 36 -0.37 34.80 8.65
C GLY A 36 -0.17 35.34 7.23
N TYR A 37 0.05 34.47 6.24
CA TYR A 37 0.17 34.86 4.83
C TYR A 37 -1.18 34.92 4.13
N VAL A 38 -1.31 35.81 3.14
CA VAL A 38 -2.43 35.77 2.19
C VAL A 38 -2.06 34.79 1.09
N VAL A 39 -2.77 33.66 1.00
CA VAL A 39 -2.44 32.60 0.05
C VAL A 39 -3.36 32.63 -1.17
N ILE A 40 -2.78 32.75 -2.36
CA ILE A 40 -3.47 32.65 -3.65
C ILE A 40 -3.20 31.26 -4.22
N SER A 41 -4.13 30.34 -4.03
CA SER A 41 -4.02 28.96 -4.52
C SER A 41 -4.53 28.78 -5.96
N LEU A 42 -4.46 27.54 -6.46
CA LEU A 42 -5.09 27.10 -7.70
C LEU A 42 -6.60 27.38 -7.64
N GLY A 43 -7.15 27.86 -8.77
CA GLY A 43 -8.60 28.09 -8.87
C GLY A 43 -9.39 26.84 -9.29
N MET A 44 -8.70 25.86 -9.86
CA MET A 44 -9.27 24.60 -10.33
C MET A 44 -8.18 23.51 -10.29
N PHE A 45 -8.53 22.34 -9.76
CA PHE A 45 -7.66 21.15 -9.72
C PHE A 45 -8.00 20.15 -10.84
N SER A 46 -9.16 20.33 -11.47
CA SER A 46 -9.59 19.58 -12.65
C SER A 46 -10.24 20.55 -13.63
N LEU A 47 -10.07 20.28 -14.93
CA LEU A 47 -10.79 21.03 -15.95
C LEU A 47 -12.29 20.71 -15.83
N PRO A 48 -13.18 21.72 -15.86
CA PRO A 48 -14.61 21.47 -15.80
C PRO A 48 -15.07 20.73 -17.05
N ASP A 49 -15.99 19.79 -16.86
CA ASP A 49 -16.71 19.15 -17.97
C ASP A 49 -17.72 20.14 -18.54
N LEU A 50 -17.42 20.64 -19.75
CA LEU A 50 -18.22 21.64 -20.43
C LEU A 50 -18.94 20.96 -21.60
N PRO A 51 -20.29 20.97 -21.65
CA PRO A 51 -21.04 20.29 -22.70
C PRO A 51 -20.61 20.73 -24.10
N GLY A 52 -20.12 19.78 -24.91
CA GLY A 52 -19.69 20.01 -26.28
C GLY A 52 -18.32 20.69 -26.43
N TYR A 53 -17.52 20.74 -25.36
CA TYR A 53 -16.20 21.36 -25.38
C TYR A 53 -15.10 20.31 -25.16
N ASP A 54 -14.23 20.16 -26.14
CA ASP A 54 -13.07 19.26 -26.07
C ASP A 54 -11.81 20.07 -25.75
N TRP A 55 -11.27 19.88 -24.54
CA TRP A 55 -10.04 20.52 -24.07
C TRP A 55 -8.79 20.14 -24.87
N THR A 56 -8.84 19.07 -25.67
CA THR A 56 -7.76 18.61 -26.54
C THR A 56 -7.83 19.18 -27.95
N ALA A 57 -8.99 19.70 -28.36
CA ALA A 57 -9.26 20.30 -29.66
C ALA A 57 -9.64 21.80 -29.57
N ASP A 58 -9.21 22.47 -28.49
CA ASP A 58 -9.55 23.86 -28.22
C ASP A 58 -8.82 24.85 -29.15
N ASP A 59 -9.48 25.27 -30.23
CA ASP A 59 -9.03 26.33 -31.14
C ASP A 59 -9.16 27.76 -30.55
N SER A 60 -9.76 27.93 -29.37
CA SER A 60 -10.04 29.25 -28.78
C SER A 60 -8.93 29.80 -27.86
N ASP A 61 -7.82 29.07 -27.73
CA ASP A 61 -6.69 29.35 -26.83
C ASP A 61 -7.12 29.58 -25.36
N LEU A 62 -8.19 28.91 -24.91
CA LEU A 62 -8.66 29.04 -23.54
C LEU A 62 -7.60 28.53 -22.55
N LYS A 63 -6.88 27.47 -22.93
CA LYS A 63 -5.74 26.94 -22.17
C LYS A 63 -4.61 27.96 -22.01
N GLY A 64 -4.30 28.74 -23.04
CA GLY A 64 -3.34 29.86 -22.96
C GLY A 64 -3.84 30.98 -22.06
N ARG A 65 -5.13 31.34 -22.16
CA ARG A 65 -5.77 32.34 -21.30
C ARG A 65 -5.78 31.93 -19.82
N LEU A 66 -6.03 30.65 -19.53
CA LEU A 66 -5.94 30.08 -18.17
C LEU A 66 -4.50 30.13 -17.64
N GLY A 67 -3.50 29.88 -18.50
CA GLY A 67 -2.09 30.12 -18.16
C GLY A 67 -1.79 31.59 -17.85
N GLY A 68 -2.41 32.53 -18.57
CA GLY A 68 -2.31 33.97 -18.31
C GLY A 68 -2.84 34.37 -16.94
N VAL A 69 -3.91 33.73 -16.45
CA VAL A 69 -4.43 33.93 -15.09
C VAL A 69 -3.39 33.54 -14.03
N HIS A 70 -2.65 32.46 -14.25
CA HIS A 70 -1.55 32.06 -13.36
C HIS A 70 -0.45 33.11 -13.29
N PHE A 71 -0.03 33.67 -14.42
CA PHE A 71 0.94 34.76 -14.45
C PHE A 71 0.43 36.02 -13.73
N GLN A 72 -0.87 36.33 -13.83
CA GLN A 72 -1.45 37.45 -13.10
C GLN A 72 -1.42 37.22 -11.57
N LYS A 73 -1.72 36.01 -11.10
CA LYS A 73 -1.59 35.65 -9.67
C LYS A 73 -0.15 35.84 -9.18
N ILE A 74 0.82 35.35 -9.96
CA ILE A 74 2.26 35.52 -9.66
C ILE A 74 2.61 37.01 -9.61
N ARG A 75 2.10 37.85 -10.52
CA ARG A 75 2.31 39.31 -10.49
C ARG A 75 1.76 39.98 -9.23
N MET A 76 0.66 39.48 -8.68
CA MET A 76 0.03 40.03 -7.47
C MET A 76 0.69 39.57 -6.17
N ALA A 77 1.45 38.47 -6.17
CA ALA A 77 2.06 37.92 -4.96
C ALA A 77 3.47 38.45 -4.67
N ASP A 78 3.88 38.52 -3.42
CA ASP A 78 5.24 38.87 -3.03
C ASP A 78 6.21 37.70 -3.21
N GLU A 79 5.71 36.48 -3.18
CA GLU A 79 6.49 35.24 -3.27
C GLU A 79 5.74 34.16 -4.04
N LEU A 80 6.49 33.34 -4.77
CA LEU A 80 6.00 32.11 -5.38
C LEU A 80 6.40 30.92 -4.51
N TYR A 81 5.42 30.11 -4.11
CA TYR A 81 5.67 28.87 -3.39
C TYR A 81 5.27 27.69 -4.26
N ILE A 82 6.24 26.82 -4.53
CA ILE A 82 6.07 25.66 -5.39
C ILE A 82 5.67 24.45 -4.54
N VAL A 83 4.49 23.92 -4.82
CA VAL A 83 4.01 22.64 -4.29
C VAL A 83 4.56 21.54 -5.20
N ASP A 84 5.80 21.15 -4.91
CA ASP A 84 6.58 20.12 -5.62
C ASP A 84 6.91 18.93 -4.69
N PRO A 85 5.93 18.16 -4.21
CA PRO A 85 6.25 16.94 -3.46
C PRO A 85 7.21 16.06 -4.29
N GLY A 86 8.32 15.65 -3.66
CA GLY A 86 9.38 14.88 -4.31
C GLY A 86 10.17 15.63 -5.39
N GLY A 87 10.03 16.96 -5.50
CA GLY A 87 10.71 17.79 -6.50
C GLY A 87 10.10 17.73 -7.90
N TYR A 88 8.87 17.22 -8.04
CA TYR A 88 8.21 17.16 -9.35
C TYR A 88 7.89 18.55 -9.91
N LEU A 89 8.35 18.82 -11.13
CA LEU A 89 8.03 20.05 -11.87
C LEU A 89 7.57 19.73 -13.30
N GLY A 90 6.30 20.02 -13.58
CA GLY A 90 5.71 19.95 -14.92
C GLY A 90 6.07 21.18 -15.78
N GLU A 91 5.80 21.11 -17.08
CA GLU A 91 6.15 22.18 -18.02
C GLU A 91 5.45 23.52 -17.71
N SER A 92 4.16 23.49 -17.33
CA SER A 92 3.46 24.72 -16.91
C SER A 92 4.09 25.36 -15.68
N THR A 93 4.39 24.55 -14.65
CA THR A 93 5.04 25.01 -13.43
C THR A 93 6.43 25.56 -13.69
N ARG A 94 7.20 24.99 -14.62
CA ARG A 94 8.51 25.52 -15.03
C ARG A 94 8.39 26.90 -15.69
N ARG A 95 7.37 27.12 -16.52
CA ARG A 95 7.10 28.45 -17.12
C ARG A 95 6.67 29.46 -16.05
N GLU A 96 5.88 29.04 -15.07
CA GLU A 96 5.47 29.85 -13.92
C GLU A 96 6.68 30.27 -13.06
N ILE A 97 7.61 29.35 -12.79
CA ILE A 97 8.87 29.63 -12.08
C ILE A 97 9.71 30.64 -12.87
N ALA A 98 9.98 30.37 -14.15
CA ALA A 98 10.77 31.27 -15.00
C ALA A 98 10.14 32.68 -15.08
N TYR A 99 8.82 32.75 -15.08
CA TYR A 99 8.09 34.02 -15.07
C TYR A 99 8.26 34.77 -13.74
N ALA A 100 8.13 34.11 -12.59
CA ALA A 100 8.37 34.73 -11.28
C ALA A 100 9.82 35.22 -11.12
N GLU A 101 10.79 34.42 -11.58
CA GLU A 101 12.21 34.79 -11.59
C GLU A 101 12.47 36.02 -12.47
N SER A 102 11.81 36.12 -13.64
CA SER A 102 11.92 37.29 -14.51
C SER A 102 11.40 38.60 -13.87
N LEU A 103 10.52 38.49 -12.88
CA LEU A 103 9.99 39.60 -12.10
C LEU A 103 10.80 39.86 -10.81
N GLY A 104 11.87 39.10 -10.56
CA GLY A 104 12.69 39.20 -9.36
C GLY A 104 11.99 38.68 -8.09
N LYS A 105 10.96 37.85 -8.22
CA LYS A 105 10.20 37.34 -7.07
C LYS A 105 10.89 36.11 -6.47
N PRO A 106 10.99 36.02 -5.13
CA PRO A 106 11.53 34.84 -4.47
C PRO A 106 10.67 33.61 -4.76
N VAL A 107 11.33 32.46 -4.95
CA VAL A 107 10.70 31.16 -5.20
C VAL A 107 11.10 30.18 -4.11
N ARG A 108 10.11 29.67 -3.36
CA ARG A 108 10.27 28.62 -2.35
C ARG A 108 9.70 27.29 -2.83
N TYR A 109 10.21 26.19 -2.29
CA TYR A 109 9.88 24.84 -2.73
C TYR A 109 9.51 23.99 -1.52
N LEU A 110 8.41 23.26 -1.62
CA LEU A 110 7.97 22.30 -0.60
C LEU A 110 9.02 21.21 -0.38
N SER A 111 9.64 20.73 -1.46
CA SER A 111 10.68 19.71 -1.40
C SER A 111 11.90 20.16 -0.58
N ARG A 112 12.33 21.42 -0.73
CA ARG A 112 13.49 21.98 -0.04
C ARG A 112 13.21 22.29 1.43
N GLU A 113 12.03 22.84 1.72
CA GLU A 113 11.61 23.10 3.11
C GLU A 113 11.58 21.80 3.94
N ARG A 114 11.11 20.70 3.35
CA ARG A 114 11.12 19.39 4.00
C ARG A 114 12.54 18.84 4.20
N LEU A 115 13.48 19.14 3.31
CA LEU A 115 14.89 18.75 3.47
C LEU A 115 15.59 19.57 4.57
N ASP A 116 15.33 20.87 4.64
CA ASP A 116 15.92 21.75 5.67
C ASP A 116 15.41 21.38 7.07
N GLN A 117 14.12 21.05 7.21
CA GLN A 117 13.53 20.55 8.46
C GLN A 117 14.13 19.21 8.92
N LEU A 118 14.54 18.35 7.97
CA LEU A 118 15.25 17.11 8.28
C LEU A 118 16.70 17.36 8.69
N ALA A 119 17.35 18.42 8.19
CA ALA A 119 18.71 18.80 8.55
C ALA A 119 18.80 19.51 9.92
N ASP A 120 17.82 20.35 10.25
CA ASP A 120 17.76 21.09 11.53
C ASP A 120 17.39 20.20 12.73
N GLY A 121 16.76 19.05 12.51
CA GLY A 121 16.42 18.08 13.56
C GLY A 121 17.60 17.31 14.17
N HIS A 122 18.83 17.56 13.73
CA HIS A 122 20.05 16.85 14.16
C HIS A 122 20.98 17.65 15.11
N GLN A 123 20.59 18.84 15.58
CA GLN A 123 21.39 19.64 16.53
C GLN A 123 20.76 19.66 17.93
N GLU A 124 20.94 18.60 18.73
CA GLU A 124 20.92 18.70 20.21
C GLU A 124 21.35 17.38 20.89
N VAL A 125 22.60 16.93 20.70
CA VAL A 125 23.33 16.10 21.70
C VAL A 125 24.83 16.37 21.55
N GLU A 126 25.37 17.31 22.30
CA GLU A 126 26.83 17.45 22.49
C GLU A 126 27.32 16.47 23.57
N GLY A 127 28.44 15.78 23.27
CA GLY A 127 29.32 15.23 24.31
C GLY A 127 29.67 13.75 24.22
N ASN A 128 30.34 13.32 23.13
CA ASN A 128 31.60 12.57 23.27
C ASN A 128 32.28 12.34 21.92
N SER A 129 33.57 12.65 21.88
CA SER A 129 34.45 12.51 20.72
C SER A 129 34.57 11.05 20.26
N VAL A 130 34.15 10.77 19.03
CA VAL A 130 34.67 9.66 18.24
C VAL A 130 34.98 10.19 16.85
N THR A 131 36.22 9.97 16.42
CA THR A 131 36.73 10.32 15.10
C THR A 131 35.86 9.68 14.00
N HIS A 132 35.14 10.51 13.23
CA HIS A 132 34.44 10.06 12.03
C HIS A 132 35.43 9.88 10.88
N THR A 133 35.81 8.62 10.63
CA THR A 133 36.16 8.20 9.27
C THR A 133 34.88 8.21 8.44
N ALA A 134 34.91 8.93 7.32
CA ALA A 134 33.85 8.98 6.33
C ALA A 134 33.55 7.55 5.81
N GLY A 135 32.46 6.97 6.30
CA GLY A 135 31.86 5.76 5.77
C GLY A 135 30.54 6.13 5.08
N ALA A 136 30.44 5.81 3.80
CA ALA A 136 29.25 6.00 2.99
C ALA A 136 27.99 5.45 3.67
N ILE A 137 26.93 6.25 3.79
CA ILE A 137 25.59 5.76 4.14
C ILE A 137 25.04 5.03 2.91
N GLY A 138 25.37 3.74 2.82
CA GLY A 138 24.60 2.77 2.05
C GLY A 138 23.57 2.15 2.98
N GLY A 139 22.35 2.68 3.00
CA GLY A 139 21.22 1.94 3.56
C GLY A 139 21.00 0.68 2.74
N ASP A 140 20.97 -0.48 3.37
CA ASP A 140 20.82 -1.76 2.69
C ASP A 140 19.45 -1.85 2.01
N SER A 141 19.43 -1.71 0.68
CA SER A 141 18.23 -1.85 -0.15
C SER A 141 17.63 -3.26 -0.12
N SER A 142 18.26 -4.24 0.55
CA SER A 142 17.80 -5.62 0.64
C SER A 142 16.59 -5.82 1.57
N ARG A 143 16.32 -4.86 2.49
CA ARG A 143 15.22 -4.96 3.48
C ARG A 143 14.33 -3.71 3.46
N PRO A 144 13.52 -3.51 2.40
CA PRO A 144 12.76 -2.27 2.19
C PRO A 144 11.81 -1.92 3.35
N TRP A 145 11.32 -2.92 4.08
CA TRP A 145 10.40 -2.73 5.19
C TRP A 145 11.00 -2.10 6.45
N GLN A 146 12.32 -2.21 6.68
CA GLN A 146 12.99 -1.50 7.79
C GLN A 146 12.85 0.02 7.65
N THR A 147 12.87 0.52 6.41
CA THR A 147 12.74 1.96 6.09
C THR A 147 11.29 2.38 5.81
N LEU A 148 10.42 1.46 5.34
CA LEU A 148 9.04 1.76 4.96
C LEU A 148 8.02 1.70 6.09
N ALA A 149 8.26 0.88 7.12
CA ALA A 149 7.23 0.52 8.09
C ALA A 149 6.64 1.73 8.83
N SER A 150 7.46 2.71 9.21
CA SER A 150 6.97 3.90 9.95
C SER A 150 5.97 4.73 9.13
N GLY A 151 6.28 5.02 7.86
CA GLY A 151 5.40 5.76 6.95
C GLY A 151 4.13 4.98 6.60
N PHE A 152 4.26 3.65 6.42
CA PHE A 152 3.11 2.76 6.25
C PHE A 152 2.14 2.86 7.43
N GLU A 153 2.65 2.72 8.66
CA GLU A 153 1.83 2.75 9.87
C GLU A 153 1.15 4.09 10.10
N GLN A 154 1.82 5.21 9.79
CA GLN A 154 1.21 6.55 9.86
C GLN A 154 0.05 6.68 8.87
N ALA A 155 0.24 6.26 7.61
CA ALA A 155 -0.81 6.31 6.60
C ALA A 155 -2.00 5.39 6.97
N ARG A 156 -1.70 4.20 7.50
CA ARG A 156 -2.69 3.23 7.97
C ARG A 156 -3.48 3.77 9.16
N ALA A 157 -2.82 4.50 10.07
CA ALA A 157 -3.43 5.08 11.26
C ALA A 157 -4.21 6.38 11.02
N ARG A 158 -4.42 6.82 9.77
CA ARG A 158 -5.37 7.91 9.46
C ARG A 158 -6.80 7.44 9.66
N GLU A 159 -7.67 8.31 10.17
CA GLU A 159 -9.10 8.00 10.35
C GLU A 159 -9.80 7.64 9.03
N ASP A 160 -9.39 8.29 7.95
CA ASP A 160 -9.95 8.08 6.62
C ASP A 160 -9.21 6.97 5.83
N SER A 161 -8.34 6.20 6.45
CA SER A 161 -7.62 5.12 5.76
C SER A 161 -8.57 3.98 5.38
N LEU A 162 -8.31 3.32 4.25
CA LEU A 162 -9.06 2.12 3.88
C LEU A 162 -8.83 0.96 4.87
N ASP A 163 -7.69 0.94 5.58
CA ASP A 163 -7.48 -0.01 6.68
C ASP A 163 -8.52 0.21 7.78
N ARG A 164 -8.74 1.45 8.23
CA ARG A 164 -9.73 1.74 9.28
C ARG A 164 -11.17 1.64 8.82
N LEU A 165 -11.46 2.07 7.59
CA LEU A 165 -12.83 2.14 7.08
C LEU A 165 -13.35 0.81 6.52
N VAL A 166 -12.44 -0.07 6.04
CA VAL A 166 -12.81 -1.29 5.30
C VAL A 166 -12.11 -2.52 5.85
N GLU A 167 -10.77 -2.52 5.85
CA GLU A 167 -10.02 -3.77 6.07
C GLU A 167 -10.11 -4.25 7.53
N TRP A 168 -9.79 -3.40 8.50
CA TRP A 168 -9.78 -3.77 9.90
C TRP A 168 -11.17 -4.14 10.45
N PRO A 169 -12.27 -3.40 10.14
CA PRO A 169 -13.62 -3.84 10.52
C PRO A 169 -14.01 -5.22 9.97
N ALA A 170 -13.67 -5.51 8.71
CA ALA A 170 -13.95 -6.82 8.12
C ALA A 170 -13.05 -7.93 8.69
N GLN A 171 -11.76 -7.63 8.95
CA GLN A 171 -10.84 -8.53 9.65
C GLN A 171 -11.38 -8.88 11.05
N ARG A 172 -11.86 -7.88 11.81
CA ARG A 172 -12.48 -8.07 13.13
C ARG A 172 -13.73 -8.95 13.08
N THR A 173 -14.59 -8.74 12.08
CA THR A 173 -15.76 -9.59 11.86
C THR A 173 -15.36 -11.05 11.62
N LEU A 174 -14.32 -11.30 10.81
CA LEU A 174 -13.81 -12.65 10.55
C LEU A 174 -13.05 -13.27 11.74
N LEU A 175 -12.46 -12.45 12.61
CA LEU A 175 -11.80 -12.91 13.83
C LEU A 175 -12.79 -13.35 14.91
N GLY A 176 -13.94 -12.68 14.97
CA GLY A 176 -14.95 -12.91 16.00
C GLY A 176 -14.45 -12.52 17.40
N ASP A 177 -14.99 -13.16 18.43
CA ASP A 177 -14.51 -13.01 19.79
C ASP A 177 -13.13 -13.65 19.95
N VAL A 178 -12.18 -12.87 20.48
CA VAL A 178 -10.80 -13.30 20.73
C VAL A 178 -10.51 -13.51 22.21
N THR A 179 -11.52 -13.38 23.08
CA THR A 179 -11.36 -13.53 24.52
C THR A 179 -10.75 -14.89 24.85
N GLY A 180 -9.64 -14.89 25.59
CA GLY A 180 -8.95 -16.11 26.01
C GLY A 180 -8.10 -16.78 24.93
N LEU A 181 -8.09 -16.27 23.69
CA LEU A 181 -7.40 -16.92 22.58
C LEU A 181 -5.93 -16.53 22.47
N ALA A 182 -5.12 -17.44 21.91
CA ALA A 182 -3.76 -17.16 21.48
C ALA A 182 -3.73 -16.71 20.01
N VAL A 183 -3.12 -15.56 19.75
CA VAL A 183 -3.04 -14.94 18.42
C VAL A 183 -1.58 -14.76 18.00
N LEU A 184 -1.27 -15.13 16.76
CA LEU A 184 -0.01 -14.81 16.08
C LEU A 184 -0.30 -13.90 14.89
N ASP A 185 0.40 -12.79 14.76
CA ASP A 185 0.37 -11.93 13.56
C ASP A 185 1.75 -11.98 12.87
N ALA A 186 1.79 -12.60 11.69
CA ALA A 186 3.00 -12.79 10.90
C ALA A 186 3.12 -11.66 9.87
N GLY A 187 4.10 -10.79 10.06
CA GLY A 187 4.19 -9.47 9.43
C GLY A 187 3.32 -8.44 10.15
N CYS A 188 3.48 -8.33 11.47
CA CYS A 188 2.60 -7.52 12.33
C CYS A 188 2.82 -5.99 12.22
N GLY A 189 3.79 -5.54 11.42
CA GLY A 189 4.21 -4.14 11.37
C GLY A 189 4.68 -3.68 12.73
N ASN A 190 4.08 -2.61 13.26
CA ASN A 190 4.42 -2.12 14.60
C ASN A 190 3.72 -2.84 15.76
N GLY A 191 2.82 -3.80 15.47
CA GLY A 191 2.07 -4.55 16.49
C GLY A 191 0.80 -3.87 17.03
N ALA A 192 0.38 -2.72 16.49
CA ALA A 192 -0.77 -1.98 17.01
C ALA A 192 -2.11 -2.73 16.87
N LYS A 193 -2.27 -3.62 15.89
CA LYS A 193 -3.47 -4.47 15.76
C LYS A 193 -3.50 -5.54 16.87
N LEU A 194 -2.37 -6.16 17.18
CA LEU A 194 -2.26 -7.09 18.31
C LEU A 194 -2.52 -6.42 19.65
N ALA A 195 -2.06 -5.17 19.85
CA ALA A 195 -2.38 -4.41 21.05
C ALA A 195 -3.88 -4.20 21.23
N GLN A 196 -4.63 -3.99 20.14
CA GLN A 196 -6.09 -3.93 20.19
C GLN A 196 -6.70 -5.29 20.55
N LEU A 197 -6.25 -6.38 19.92
CA LEU A 197 -6.75 -7.74 20.21
C LEU A 197 -6.47 -8.17 21.66
N ALA A 198 -5.32 -7.82 22.21
CA ALA A 198 -5.01 -8.02 23.63
C ALA A 198 -5.95 -7.20 24.53
N GLY A 199 -6.24 -5.94 24.16
CA GLY A 199 -7.24 -5.10 24.83
C GLY A 199 -8.67 -5.67 24.74
N ASP A 200 -8.98 -6.38 23.66
CA ASP A 200 -10.25 -7.09 23.46
C ASP A 200 -10.31 -8.45 24.21
N GLY A 201 -9.26 -8.83 24.93
CA GLY A 201 -9.26 -10.01 25.81
C GLY A 201 -8.47 -11.22 25.31
N ALA A 202 -7.71 -11.11 24.21
CA ALA A 202 -6.79 -12.18 23.80
C ALA A 202 -5.80 -12.52 24.92
N ALA A 203 -5.66 -13.81 25.25
CA ALA A 203 -4.83 -14.27 26.37
C ALA A 203 -3.33 -14.16 26.09
N ALA A 204 -2.94 -14.34 24.83
CA ALA A 204 -1.56 -14.20 24.39
C ALA A 204 -1.53 -13.71 22.94
N SER A 205 -0.72 -12.70 22.68
CA SER A 205 -0.57 -12.08 21.36
C SER A 205 0.89 -12.01 20.97
N VAL A 206 1.26 -12.60 19.84
CA VAL A 206 2.64 -12.59 19.33
C VAL A 206 2.66 -11.94 17.97
N GLY A 207 3.54 -10.96 17.78
CA GLY A 207 3.80 -10.35 16.49
C GLY A 207 5.20 -10.67 16.02
N VAL A 208 5.33 -11.06 14.75
CA VAL A 208 6.62 -11.23 14.08
C VAL A 208 6.69 -10.22 12.95
N ASP A 209 7.74 -9.42 12.87
CA ASP A 209 7.96 -8.53 11.72
C ASP A 209 9.46 -8.34 11.44
N ILE A 210 9.83 -8.22 10.16
CA ILE A 210 11.24 -8.06 9.75
C ILE A 210 11.77 -6.65 10.03
N SER A 211 10.88 -5.67 10.21
CA SER A 211 11.27 -4.28 10.39
C SER A 211 11.80 -3.96 11.79
N GLY A 212 11.37 -4.71 12.81
CA GLY A 212 11.68 -4.43 14.22
C GLY A 212 11.09 -3.11 14.76
N ASN A 213 10.29 -2.39 13.96
CA ASN A 213 9.77 -1.06 14.26
C ASN A 213 8.51 -1.13 15.14
N PHE A 214 8.68 -1.68 16.34
CA PHE A 214 7.59 -2.01 17.25
C PHE A 214 7.18 -0.85 18.16
N ILE A 215 5.88 -0.81 18.51
CA ILE A 215 5.43 -0.03 19.66
C ILE A 215 5.93 -0.66 20.96
N LYS A 216 5.87 0.09 22.08
CA LYS A 216 6.03 -0.52 23.40
C LYS A 216 4.90 -1.53 23.63
N PRO A 217 5.19 -2.83 23.77
CA PRO A 217 4.14 -3.83 23.86
C PRO A 217 3.34 -3.68 25.17
N PRO A 218 2.00 -3.69 25.13
CA PRO A 218 1.19 -3.78 26.33
C PRO A 218 1.29 -5.19 26.95
N PRO A 219 0.81 -5.38 28.21
CA PRO A 219 0.76 -6.70 28.82
C PRO A 219 0.04 -7.73 27.93
N GLY A 220 0.58 -8.94 27.83
CA GLY A 220 0.04 -10.02 27.00
C GLY A 220 0.44 -9.95 25.52
N VAL A 221 1.18 -8.92 25.09
CA VAL A 221 1.74 -8.80 23.74
C VAL A 221 3.25 -9.02 23.75
N GLU A 222 3.73 -9.86 22.84
CA GLU A 222 5.14 -10.10 22.56
C GLU A 222 5.43 -9.73 21.09
N LEU A 223 6.45 -8.92 20.84
CA LEU A 223 6.83 -8.49 19.49
C LEU A 223 8.28 -8.91 19.22
N ILE A 224 8.49 -9.67 18.15
CA ILE A 224 9.75 -10.34 17.83
C ILE A 224 10.19 -9.92 16.44
N GLU A 225 11.43 -9.47 16.29
CA GLU A 225 12.02 -9.25 14.97
C GLU A 225 12.29 -10.61 14.32
N GLY A 226 11.71 -10.87 13.15
CA GLY A 226 11.83 -12.16 12.49
C GLY A 226 11.23 -12.20 11.09
N ASP A 227 11.56 -13.25 10.34
CA ASP A 227 11.06 -13.47 8.98
C ASP A 227 9.84 -14.39 8.98
N LEU A 228 8.71 -13.91 8.45
CA LEU A 228 7.48 -14.67 8.31
C LEU A 228 7.60 -15.87 7.36
N SER A 229 8.64 -15.91 6.52
CA SER A 229 8.92 -17.01 5.59
C SER A 229 9.30 -18.30 6.32
N ASP A 230 9.80 -18.21 7.56
CA ASP A 230 10.17 -19.37 8.38
C ASP A 230 9.87 -19.10 9.86
N LEU A 231 8.57 -19.12 10.21
CA LEU A 231 8.10 -18.92 11.59
C LEU A 231 8.67 -19.95 12.58
N ALA A 232 9.03 -21.14 12.14
CA ALA A 232 9.65 -22.16 12.99
C ALA A 232 11.09 -21.79 13.38
N ALA A 233 11.78 -20.97 12.58
CA ALA A 233 13.10 -20.46 12.90
C ALA A 233 13.07 -19.26 13.86
N VAL A 234 11.91 -18.64 14.09
CA VAL A 234 11.78 -17.51 15.01
C VAL A 234 11.98 -18.00 16.46
N PRO A 235 12.94 -17.42 17.21
CA PRO A 235 13.25 -17.86 18.56
C PRO A 235 12.02 -17.89 19.47
N GLY A 236 11.82 -19.00 20.18
CA GLY A 236 10.70 -19.17 21.13
C GLY A 236 9.34 -19.45 20.49
N LEU A 237 9.25 -19.52 19.16
CA LEU A 237 7.96 -19.66 18.47
C LEU A 237 7.60 -21.10 18.07
N ALA A 238 8.59 -21.93 17.73
CA ALA A 238 8.39 -23.27 17.15
C ALA A 238 7.48 -24.23 17.95
N SER A 239 7.52 -24.15 19.29
CA SER A 239 6.73 -25.03 20.17
C SER A 239 5.36 -24.46 20.52
N ARG A 240 5.04 -23.23 20.11
CA ARG A 240 3.79 -22.55 20.47
C ARG A 240 2.65 -22.97 19.56
N ARG A 241 1.43 -22.81 20.05
CA ARG A 241 0.19 -23.06 19.31
C ARG A 241 -0.72 -21.84 19.42
N PHE A 242 -1.48 -21.58 18.35
CA PHE A 242 -2.30 -20.40 18.20
C PHE A 242 -3.68 -20.74 17.68
N ASP A 243 -4.70 -20.07 18.20
CA ASP A 243 -6.08 -20.20 17.73
C ASP A 243 -6.32 -19.35 16.48
N ARG A 244 -5.58 -18.25 16.34
CA ARG A 244 -5.64 -17.36 15.18
C ARG A 244 -4.23 -17.07 14.72
N ILE A 245 -3.94 -17.35 13.46
CA ILE A 245 -2.70 -16.92 12.81
C ILE A 245 -3.05 -15.95 11.70
N LEU A 246 -2.46 -14.76 11.71
CA LEU A 246 -2.80 -13.66 10.81
C LEU A 246 -1.67 -13.44 9.81
N PHE A 247 -2.04 -13.22 8.55
CA PHE A 247 -1.17 -12.66 7.52
C PHE A 247 -1.88 -11.47 6.88
N LEU A 248 -1.79 -10.30 7.51
CA LEU A 248 -2.53 -9.10 7.10
C LEU A 248 -1.73 -8.29 6.06
N GLN A 249 -1.97 -8.56 4.77
CA GLN A 249 -1.22 -7.99 3.62
C GLN A 249 0.28 -8.32 3.60
N SER A 250 0.74 -9.21 4.48
CA SER A 250 2.14 -9.59 4.64
C SER A 250 2.54 -10.85 3.85
N PHE A 251 1.58 -11.74 3.56
CA PHE A 251 1.85 -13.04 2.92
C PHE A 251 2.63 -12.96 1.61
N GLY A 252 2.40 -11.90 0.82
CA GLY A 252 3.08 -11.70 -0.47
C GLY A 252 4.60 -11.50 -0.37
N TYR A 253 5.14 -11.34 0.84
CA TYR A 253 6.57 -11.22 1.11
C TYR A 253 7.24 -12.54 1.49
N ALA A 254 6.48 -13.62 1.68
CA ALA A 254 7.04 -14.94 1.95
C ALA A 254 7.87 -15.41 0.75
N ALA A 255 9.10 -15.87 1.01
CA ALA A 255 9.97 -16.43 -0.04
C ALA A 255 9.38 -17.71 -0.66
N ASP A 256 8.78 -18.56 0.18
CA ASP A 256 8.01 -19.74 -0.19
C ASP A 256 6.66 -19.71 0.54
N GLY A 257 5.62 -19.31 -0.18
CA GLY A 257 4.28 -19.17 0.38
C GLY A 257 3.64 -20.50 0.81
N VAL A 258 3.96 -21.61 0.14
CA VAL A 258 3.45 -22.93 0.52
C VAL A 258 4.07 -23.36 1.84
N LYS A 259 5.41 -23.27 1.95
CA LYS A 259 6.13 -23.60 3.19
C LYS A 259 5.67 -22.71 4.35
N ALA A 260 5.55 -21.40 4.14
CA ALA A 260 5.09 -20.47 5.18
C ALA A 260 3.70 -20.84 5.73
N LEU A 261 2.76 -21.20 4.84
CA LEU A 261 1.43 -21.65 5.24
C LEU A 261 1.42 -23.03 5.89
N GLN A 262 2.28 -23.96 5.46
CA GLN A 262 2.44 -25.26 6.11
C GLN A 262 2.96 -25.12 7.54
N THR A 263 3.97 -24.28 7.75
CA THR A 263 4.49 -23.97 9.09
C THR A 263 3.43 -23.30 9.96
N ALA A 264 2.72 -22.29 9.43
CA ALA A 264 1.61 -21.68 10.15
C ALA A 264 0.52 -22.70 10.51
N ARG A 265 0.14 -23.57 9.58
CA ARG A 265 -0.84 -24.64 9.79
C ARG A 265 -0.42 -25.59 10.92
N GLU A 266 0.86 -25.96 11.00
CA GLU A 266 1.40 -26.82 12.07
C GLU A 266 1.40 -26.16 13.45
N MET A 267 1.34 -24.83 13.48
CA MET A 267 1.25 -24.02 14.70
C MET A 267 -0.19 -23.74 15.14
N LEU A 268 -1.21 -24.20 14.41
CA LEU A 268 -2.59 -24.03 14.82
C LEU A 268 -2.97 -24.96 15.97
N THR A 269 -3.86 -24.51 16.84
CA THR A 269 -4.68 -25.39 17.69
C THR A 269 -5.70 -26.16 16.84
N GLU A 270 -6.38 -27.15 17.43
CA GLU A 270 -7.35 -27.98 16.71
C GLU A 270 -8.48 -27.14 16.07
N ASP A 271 -8.99 -26.15 16.80
CA ASP A 271 -10.01 -25.21 16.33
C ASP A 271 -9.39 -23.92 15.76
N GLY A 272 -8.10 -23.95 15.44
CA GLY A 272 -7.35 -22.83 14.90
C GLY A 272 -7.63 -22.58 13.42
N TYR A 273 -7.44 -21.34 12.98
CA TYR A 273 -7.43 -21.00 11.56
C TYR A 273 -6.44 -19.89 11.23
N ILE A 274 -6.10 -19.81 9.94
CA ILE A 274 -5.32 -18.72 9.38
C ILE A 274 -6.28 -17.70 8.78
N LEU A 275 -6.16 -16.43 9.19
CA LEU A 275 -6.78 -15.30 8.52
C LEU A 275 -5.74 -14.62 7.63
N LEU A 276 -5.90 -14.77 6.33
CA LEU A 276 -4.96 -14.22 5.35
C LEU A 276 -5.66 -13.15 4.53
N THR A 277 -5.06 -11.97 4.42
CA THR A 277 -5.55 -10.92 3.53
C THR A 277 -4.53 -10.60 2.45
N ARG A 278 -5.02 -10.41 1.23
CA ARG A 278 -4.19 -10.06 0.09
C ARG A 278 -4.88 -9.02 -0.77
N THR A 279 -4.12 -8.17 -1.44
CA THR A 279 -4.69 -7.29 -2.48
C THR A 279 -5.47 -8.13 -3.52
N GLN A 280 -6.50 -7.57 -4.13
CA GLN A 280 -7.17 -8.24 -5.26
C GLN A 280 -6.19 -8.29 -6.47
N PRO A 281 -5.92 -9.43 -7.12
CA PRO A 281 -4.97 -9.49 -8.25
C PRO A 281 -5.33 -8.61 -9.46
N ILE A 282 -6.62 -8.49 -9.79
CA ILE A 282 -7.17 -7.59 -10.82
C ILE A 282 -6.84 -6.13 -10.49
N ARG A 283 -6.73 -5.73 -9.22
CA ARG A 283 -6.36 -4.35 -8.85
C ARG A 283 -5.08 -3.90 -9.53
N TYR A 284 -4.01 -4.68 -9.37
CA TYR A 284 -2.72 -4.34 -9.95
C TYR A 284 -2.74 -4.44 -11.48
N ALA A 285 -3.55 -5.35 -12.02
CA ALA A 285 -3.72 -5.47 -13.45
C ALA A 285 -4.40 -4.22 -14.04
N ILE A 286 -5.45 -3.68 -13.41
CA ILE A 286 -6.09 -2.41 -13.80
C ILE A 286 -5.09 -1.26 -13.69
N GLU A 287 -4.43 -1.09 -12.54
CA GLU A 287 -3.48 0.00 -12.32
C GLU A 287 -2.36 0.00 -13.38
N ARG A 288 -1.85 -1.18 -13.74
CA ARG A 288 -0.80 -1.32 -14.76
C ARG A 288 -1.31 -1.13 -16.17
N ALA A 289 -2.51 -1.63 -16.48
CA ALA A 289 -3.12 -1.48 -17.79
C ALA A 289 -3.31 0.00 -18.14
N GLU A 290 -3.76 0.79 -17.16
CA GLU A 290 -3.88 2.24 -17.31
C GLU A 290 -2.52 2.94 -17.48
N GLN A 291 -1.50 2.52 -16.72
CA GLN A 291 -0.17 3.11 -16.79
C GLN A 291 0.53 2.84 -18.12
N LYS A 292 0.32 1.66 -18.70
CA LYS A 292 1.01 1.20 -19.93
C LYS A 292 0.18 1.35 -21.19
N GLY A 293 -1.13 1.61 -21.07
CA GLY A 293 -2.06 1.58 -22.20
C GLY A 293 -2.28 0.16 -22.76
N THR A 294 -2.19 -0.86 -21.91
CA THR A 294 -2.36 -2.28 -22.26
C THR A 294 -3.72 -2.81 -21.83
N SER A 295 -4.04 -4.07 -22.17
CA SER A 295 -5.30 -4.70 -21.75
C SER A 295 -5.23 -5.25 -20.33
N LEU A 296 -6.40 -5.38 -19.67
CA LEU A 296 -6.49 -6.00 -18.36
C LEU A 296 -5.94 -7.44 -18.36
N GLY A 297 -6.28 -8.22 -19.38
CA GLY A 297 -5.85 -9.62 -19.49
C GLY A 297 -4.34 -9.75 -19.58
N GLU A 298 -3.69 -8.91 -20.39
CA GLU A 298 -2.23 -8.87 -20.52
C GLU A 298 -1.55 -8.61 -19.17
N GLU A 299 -2.03 -7.63 -18.42
CA GLU A 299 -1.42 -7.30 -17.14
C GLU A 299 -1.74 -8.31 -16.03
N TYR A 300 -2.93 -8.92 -16.06
CA TYR A 300 -3.36 -9.94 -15.09
C TYR A 300 -2.57 -11.25 -15.23
N PHE A 301 -2.28 -11.67 -16.46
CA PHE A 301 -1.51 -12.90 -16.74
C PHE A 301 0.00 -12.68 -16.91
N ALA A 302 0.49 -11.45 -16.79
CA ALA A 302 1.92 -11.17 -16.83
C ALA A 302 2.65 -11.89 -15.68
N THR A 303 3.86 -12.36 -15.94
CA THR A 303 4.68 -13.08 -14.95
C THR A 303 5.88 -12.26 -14.46
N GLU A 304 6.21 -11.17 -15.15
CA GLU A 304 7.36 -10.33 -14.83
C GLU A 304 7.12 -9.56 -13.53
N SER A 305 8.14 -9.55 -12.67
CA SER A 305 8.11 -8.74 -11.45
C SER A 305 8.08 -7.26 -11.82
N PHE A 306 7.25 -6.48 -11.12
CA PHE A 306 7.16 -5.05 -11.32
C PHE A 306 7.56 -4.30 -10.07
N ALA A 307 8.22 -3.16 -10.29
CA ALA A 307 8.57 -2.20 -9.27
C ALA A 307 7.37 -1.30 -9.00
N TYR A 308 6.93 -1.25 -7.75
CA TYR A 308 5.92 -0.30 -7.27
C TYR A 308 6.55 0.62 -6.24
N ARG A 309 6.51 1.94 -6.48
CA ARG A 309 6.89 2.95 -5.47
C ARG A 309 5.63 3.41 -4.75
N HIS A 310 5.58 3.15 -3.45
CA HIS A 310 4.49 3.64 -2.60
C HIS A 310 4.75 5.11 -2.22
N ARG A 311 4.18 6.03 -3.01
CA ARG A 311 4.33 7.48 -2.81
C ARG A 311 3.80 8.00 -1.48
N ASN A 312 2.90 7.25 -0.86
CA ASN A 312 2.26 7.62 0.41
C ASN A 312 3.06 7.18 1.66
N TRP A 313 4.11 6.34 1.50
CA TRP A 313 4.85 5.76 2.63
C TRP A 313 6.33 6.09 2.59
N ASN A 314 6.96 6.01 1.41
CA ASN A 314 8.30 6.52 1.12
C ASN A 314 8.56 6.43 -0.40
N GLU A 315 8.87 7.55 -1.07
CA GLU A 315 9.14 7.58 -2.51
C GLU A 315 10.52 7.03 -2.90
N GLN A 316 11.42 6.85 -1.94
CA GLN A 316 12.80 6.43 -2.16
C GLN A 316 12.95 4.90 -2.17
N VAL A 317 11.95 4.15 -1.72
CA VAL A 317 12.01 2.69 -1.61
C VAL A 317 11.05 2.06 -2.61
N THR A 318 11.60 1.19 -3.47
CA THR A 318 10.83 0.44 -4.45
C THR A 318 10.49 -0.93 -3.87
N LEU A 319 9.20 -1.27 -3.86
CA LEU A 319 8.75 -2.63 -3.57
C LEU A 319 8.63 -3.39 -4.87
N THR A 320 9.39 -4.47 -5.01
CA THR A 320 9.22 -5.41 -6.12
C THR A 320 8.06 -6.34 -5.78
N LYS A 321 7.03 -6.37 -6.62
CA LYS A 321 5.90 -7.29 -6.53
C LYS A 321 5.91 -8.23 -7.72
N ARG A 322 5.54 -9.47 -7.47
CA ARG A 322 5.21 -10.42 -8.54
C ARG A 322 3.70 -10.36 -8.79
N PRO A 323 3.26 -10.22 -10.06
CA PRO A 323 1.87 -10.44 -10.39
C PRO A 323 1.49 -11.89 -10.04
N TYR A 324 0.20 -12.09 -9.86
CA TYR A 324 -0.38 -13.37 -9.48
C TYR A 324 -1.82 -13.36 -9.89
N THR A 325 -2.33 -14.56 -10.10
CA THR A 325 -3.72 -14.82 -10.45
C THR A 325 -4.47 -15.36 -9.23
N MET A 326 -5.79 -15.44 -9.36
CA MET A 326 -6.62 -16.20 -8.43
C MET A 326 -6.19 -17.68 -8.39
N SER A 327 -5.85 -18.29 -9.52
CA SER A 327 -5.37 -19.68 -9.55
C SER A 327 -4.09 -19.87 -8.75
N ASP A 328 -3.11 -18.95 -8.86
CA ASP A 328 -1.88 -19.04 -8.08
C ASP A 328 -2.17 -19.04 -6.57
N LEU A 329 -3.07 -18.16 -6.14
CA LEU A 329 -3.45 -18.03 -4.73
C LEU A 329 -4.18 -19.27 -4.21
N LEU A 330 -5.21 -19.73 -4.93
CA LEU A 330 -6.02 -20.88 -4.53
C LEU A 330 -5.20 -22.18 -4.54
N ASN A 331 -4.35 -22.37 -5.56
CA ASN A 331 -3.47 -23.54 -5.65
C ASN A 331 -2.40 -23.52 -4.55
N THR A 332 -1.90 -22.35 -4.15
CA THR A 332 -0.98 -22.23 -3.01
C THR A 332 -1.63 -22.71 -1.71
N PHE A 333 -2.90 -22.34 -1.46
CA PHE A 333 -3.63 -22.81 -0.28
C PHE A 333 -3.86 -24.32 -0.31
N SER A 334 -4.27 -24.84 -1.47
CA SER A 334 -4.45 -26.28 -1.67
C SER A 334 -3.15 -27.06 -1.45
N ALA A 335 -2.02 -26.58 -1.99
CA ALA A 335 -0.71 -27.20 -1.82
C ALA A 335 -0.21 -27.14 -0.36
N ALA A 336 -0.60 -26.12 0.40
CA ALA A 336 -0.37 -26.04 1.84
C ALA A 336 -1.29 -26.94 2.67
N GLY A 337 -2.20 -27.68 2.02
CA GLY A 337 -3.17 -28.56 2.67
C GLY A 337 -4.20 -27.77 3.49
N LEU A 338 -4.59 -26.60 3.00
CA LEU A 338 -5.61 -25.74 3.57
C LEU A 338 -6.83 -25.70 2.65
N TRP A 339 -8.02 -25.69 3.23
CA TRP A 339 -9.25 -25.34 2.53
C TRP A 339 -9.76 -23.97 2.96
N ILE A 340 -10.58 -23.39 2.12
CA ILE A 340 -11.14 -22.06 2.30
C ILE A 340 -12.51 -22.20 2.97
N GLU A 341 -12.59 -21.82 4.24
CA GLU A 341 -13.86 -21.78 4.98
C GLU A 341 -14.73 -20.61 4.52
N ALA A 342 -14.11 -19.45 4.32
CA ALA A 342 -14.79 -18.26 3.83
C ALA A 342 -13.83 -17.38 3.02
N VAL A 343 -14.39 -16.68 2.02
CA VAL A 343 -13.75 -15.57 1.33
C VAL A 343 -14.64 -14.35 1.43
N VAL A 344 -14.05 -13.19 1.71
CA VAL A 344 -14.76 -11.91 1.74
C VAL A 344 -13.98 -10.89 0.91
N GLU A 345 -14.71 -10.13 0.09
CA GLU A 345 -14.26 -8.92 -0.59
C GLU A 345 -14.97 -7.71 0.03
N PRO A 346 -14.40 -7.10 1.10
CA PRO A 346 -15.10 -6.07 1.83
C PRO A 346 -15.17 -4.76 1.02
N GLN A 347 -16.24 -4.02 1.30
CA GLN A 347 -16.50 -2.71 0.70
C GLN A 347 -16.74 -1.68 1.80
N LEU A 348 -16.63 -0.40 1.46
CA LEU A 348 -17.06 0.69 2.35
C LEU A 348 -18.51 0.50 2.78
N SER A 349 -18.81 0.81 4.05
CA SER A 349 -20.18 0.92 4.51
C SER A 349 -20.90 2.07 3.80
N ALA A 350 -22.23 2.04 3.76
CA ALA A 350 -23.02 3.12 3.16
C ALA A 350 -22.67 4.49 3.77
N GLU A 351 -22.51 4.55 5.09
CA GLU A 351 -22.12 5.77 5.81
C GLU A 351 -20.71 6.26 5.41
N ALA A 352 -19.73 5.34 5.35
CA ALA A 352 -18.37 5.69 4.96
C ALA A 352 -18.28 6.10 3.48
N ALA A 353 -19.09 5.48 2.61
CA ALA A 353 -19.19 5.84 1.20
C ALA A 353 -19.80 7.23 0.98
N GLU A 354 -20.83 7.58 1.76
CA GLU A 354 -21.42 8.92 1.76
C GLU A 354 -20.42 9.97 2.26
N ARG A 355 -19.69 9.67 3.34
CA ARG A 355 -18.69 10.57 3.91
C ARG A 355 -17.43 10.72 3.05
N TYR A 356 -17.04 9.65 2.34
CA TYR A 356 -15.83 9.61 1.52
C TYR A 356 -16.09 9.10 0.09
N PRO A 357 -16.87 9.84 -0.73
CA PRO A 357 -17.30 9.38 -2.05
C PRO A 357 -16.13 9.15 -3.02
N HIS A 358 -15.03 9.90 -2.87
CA HIS A 358 -13.82 9.69 -3.66
C HIS A 358 -13.16 8.33 -3.37
N LYS A 359 -13.24 7.81 -2.14
CA LYS A 359 -12.73 6.47 -1.79
C LYS A 359 -13.64 5.38 -2.34
N GLN A 360 -14.95 5.61 -2.34
CA GLN A 360 -15.90 4.72 -2.99
C GLN A 360 -15.62 4.61 -4.50
N ALA A 361 -15.35 5.74 -5.16
CA ALA A 361 -14.97 5.74 -6.58
C ALA A 361 -13.69 4.94 -6.84
N VAL A 362 -12.67 5.09 -5.97
CA VAL A 362 -11.43 4.29 -6.04
C VAL A 362 -11.71 2.81 -5.86
N MET A 363 -12.50 2.42 -4.85
CA MET A 363 -12.84 1.01 -4.59
C MET A 363 -13.69 0.39 -5.70
N ASN A 364 -14.59 1.15 -6.32
CA ASN A 364 -15.38 0.70 -7.47
C ASN A 364 -14.52 0.43 -8.71
N LYS A 365 -13.43 1.18 -8.86
CA LYS A 365 -12.56 1.11 -10.02
C LYS A 365 -11.45 0.08 -9.85
N TYR A 366 -10.73 0.14 -8.74
CA TYR A 366 -9.49 -0.61 -8.54
C TYR A 366 -9.67 -1.87 -7.71
N LEU A 367 -10.86 -2.12 -7.17
CA LEU A 367 -11.12 -3.23 -6.24
C LEU A 367 -10.30 -3.12 -4.94
N GLY A 368 -10.74 -3.85 -3.92
CA GLY A 368 -10.14 -3.80 -2.59
C GLY A 368 -9.11 -4.90 -2.36
N ILE A 369 -9.38 -5.67 -1.31
CA ILE A 369 -8.59 -6.80 -0.88
C ILE A 369 -9.49 -8.04 -0.80
N LEU A 370 -8.87 -9.21 -0.84
CA LEU A 370 -9.50 -10.49 -0.54
C LEU A 370 -9.09 -10.91 0.88
N MET A 371 -10.04 -11.42 1.65
CA MET A 371 -9.81 -12.00 2.97
C MET A 371 -10.21 -13.46 2.97
N PHE A 372 -9.30 -14.33 3.39
CA PHE A 372 -9.50 -15.77 3.42
C PHE A 372 -9.42 -16.26 4.85
N LYS A 373 -10.46 -17.00 5.26
CA LYS A 373 -10.42 -17.84 6.45
C LYS A 373 -10.02 -19.25 6.02
N LEU A 374 -8.79 -19.64 6.35
CA LEU A 374 -8.18 -20.88 5.90
C LEU A 374 -8.09 -21.89 7.04
N ARG A 375 -8.50 -23.11 6.78
CA ARG A 375 -8.54 -24.22 7.75
C ARG A 375 -7.70 -25.39 7.26
N PRO A 376 -7.07 -26.17 8.15
CA PRO A 376 -6.47 -27.44 7.78
C PRO A 376 -7.49 -28.35 7.08
N LEU A 377 -7.07 -29.02 6.00
CA LEU A 377 -7.89 -30.05 5.35
C LEU A 377 -8.21 -31.18 6.35
N PRO A 378 -9.50 -31.54 6.54
CA PRO A 378 -9.87 -32.65 7.39
C PRO A 378 -9.21 -33.95 6.94
N GLY A 379 -8.62 -34.69 7.88
CA GLY A 379 -8.03 -36.01 7.61
C GLY A 379 -6.56 -36.02 7.14
N GLN A 380 -5.90 -34.85 7.01
CA GLN A 380 -4.43 -34.84 6.99
C GLN A 380 -3.90 -34.82 8.43
N PRO A 381 -3.08 -35.79 8.86
CA PRO A 381 -2.45 -35.72 10.17
C PRO A 381 -1.52 -34.50 10.22
N THR A 382 -1.66 -33.67 11.24
CA THR A 382 -0.63 -32.71 11.65
C THR A 382 0.57 -33.54 12.11
N TYR A 383 1.54 -33.78 11.23
CA TYR A 383 2.63 -34.72 11.50
C TYR A 383 3.49 -34.23 12.67
N SER A 384 3.52 -35.03 13.74
CA SER A 384 4.62 -35.07 14.69
C SER A 384 5.90 -35.49 13.96
N SER A 385 7.00 -34.80 14.24
CA SER A 385 8.34 -35.00 13.68
C SER A 385 8.77 -36.46 13.54
N GLY A 386 9.25 -36.84 12.35
CA GLY A 386 10.29 -37.87 12.20
C GLY A 386 9.88 -39.17 11.53
N ALA A 387 9.79 -39.17 10.19
CA ALA A 387 10.23 -40.29 9.35
C ALA A 387 10.37 -39.81 7.90
N ARG A 388 11.60 -39.78 7.39
CA ARG A 388 11.86 -39.62 5.95
C ARG A 388 11.29 -40.85 5.24
N VAL A 389 10.42 -40.64 4.27
CA VAL A 389 10.10 -41.65 3.25
C VAL A 389 10.75 -41.18 1.96
N ASP A 390 11.81 -41.87 1.57
CA ASP A 390 12.40 -41.74 0.24
C ASP A 390 11.38 -42.17 -0.80
N THR A 391 10.98 -41.26 -1.69
CA THR A 391 10.30 -41.63 -2.94
C THR A 391 11.30 -41.55 -4.08
N ALA A 392 11.81 -42.72 -4.46
CA ALA A 392 12.55 -42.92 -5.68
C ALA A 392 11.66 -42.63 -6.90
N LEU A 393 12.22 -41.87 -7.85
CA LEU A 393 11.71 -41.66 -9.19
C LEU A 393 11.56 -42.99 -9.93
N ALA A 394 10.40 -43.21 -10.55
CA ALA A 394 10.23 -44.19 -11.61
C ALA A 394 9.35 -43.58 -12.71
N ASP A 395 9.99 -43.21 -13.81
CA ASP A 395 9.38 -43.20 -15.15
C ASP A 395 9.11 -44.66 -15.56
N PRO A 396 8.00 -44.97 -16.24
CA PRO A 396 8.19 -45.29 -17.65
C PRO A 396 7.06 -44.82 -18.58
N ALA A 397 7.48 -44.46 -19.78
CA ALA A 397 6.69 -44.34 -20.99
C ALA A 397 5.76 -45.54 -21.29
N GLY A 398 4.60 -45.24 -21.89
CA GLY A 398 3.95 -46.10 -22.89
C GLY A 398 2.54 -46.57 -22.57
N GLY A 399 1.54 -46.01 -23.28
CA GLY A 399 0.23 -46.65 -23.45
C GLY A 399 -0.94 -45.68 -23.70
N ARG A 400 -1.38 -45.56 -24.96
CA ARG A 400 -2.71 -44.99 -25.30
C ARG A 400 -3.81 -45.99 -24.92
N PRO A 401 -5.00 -45.49 -24.57
CA PRO A 401 -6.19 -46.02 -25.23
C PRO A 401 -7.14 -44.94 -25.77
N THR A 402 -7.74 -45.31 -26.89
CA THR A 402 -8.80 -44.65 -27.65
C THR A 402 -10.15 -44.72 -26.91
N GLY A 403 -10.90 -43.62 -26.88
CA GLY A 403 -12.29 -43.59 -26.39
C GLY A 403 -13.03 -42.39 -26.98
N VAL A 404 -14.01 -42.67 -27.83
CA VAL A 404 -14.81 -41.75 -28.65
C VAL A 404 -15.84 -40.99 -27.79
N MET A 405 -15.93 -39.67 -27.94
CA MET A 405 -17.05 -38.85 -27.46
C MET A 405 -18.16 -38.78 -28.52
N PRO A 406 -19.46 -38.75 -28.16
CA PRO A 406 -20.53 -38.51 -29.11
C PRO A 406 -20.71 -37.00 -29.38
N VAL A 407 -21.09 -36.70 -30.62
CA VAL A 407 -21.36 -35.38 -31.21
C VAL A 407 -22.88 -35.20 -31.35
N ALA A 408 -23.40 -34.01 -30.98
CA ALA A 408 -24.56 -33.30 -31.53
C ALA A 408 -24.85 -32.10 -30.59
N GLU A 409 -25.18 -30.87 -31.00
CA GLU A 409 -25.91 -30.38 -32.17
C GLU A 409 -25.61 -28.88 -32.37
N ALA A 410 -25.55 -28.41 -33.62
CA ALA A 410 -25.21 -27.04 -34.00
C ALA A 410 -26.42 -26.28 -34.58
N LEU A 411 -26.59 -25.00 -34.21
CA LEU A 411 -27.38 -23.96 -34.90
C LEU A 411 -26.85 -22.55 -34.51
N PRO A 412 -27.02 -21.48 -35.33
CA PRO A 412 -26.19 -21.15 -36.48
C PRO A 412 -25.41 -19.81 -36.37
N ASN A 413 -24.27 -19.77 -37.05
CA ASN A 413 -23.41 -18.66 -37.47
C ASN A 413 -23.92 -17.21 -37.28
N HIS A 414 -23.22 -16.46 -36.43
CA HIS A 414 -22.71 -15.12 -36.75
C HIS A 414 -21.32 -14.91 -36.13
N ARG A 415 -20.32 -14.71 -37.01
CA ARG A 415 -18.96 -14.12 -36.85
C ARG A 415 -18.52 -13.80 -35.41
N GLY A 416 -17.41 -14.27 -34.86
CA GLY A 416 -16.23 -14.97 -35.37
C GLY A 416 -15.19 -14.86 -34.23
N ASP A 417 -14.58 -16.00 -33.90
CA ASP A 417 -13.49 -16.18 -32.93
C ASP A 417 -13.68 -15.59 -31.53
N GLU A 418 -14.37 -16.34 -30.67
CA GLU A 418 -14.00 -16.59 -29.27
C GLU A 418 -15.04 -17.55 -28.68
N ALA A 419 -14.73 -18.85 -28.66
CA ALA A 419 -15.52 -19.83 -27.93
C ALA A 419 -14.96 -19.97 -26.51
N PHE A 420 -15.53 -19.20 -25.57
CA PHE A 420 -15.64 -19.53 -24.14
C PHE A 420 -16.88 -18.86 -23.55
#